data_AF-A0A0F7TMN9-F1
#
_entry.id   AF-A0A0F7TMN9-F1
#
_cell.length_a   1.000
_cell.length_b   1.000
_cell.length_c   1.000
_cell.angle_alpha   90.00
_cell.angle_beta   90.00
_cell.angle_gamma   90.00
#
_symmetry.space_group_name_H-M   'P 1'
#
loop_
_entity.id
_entity.type
_entity.pdbx_description
1 polymer ?
#
loop_
_entity_poly.entity_id
_entity_poly.type
_entity_poly.pdbx_seq_one_letter_code
_entity_poly.pdbx_strand_id
1 'polypeptide(L)'
;MLMETATKYFRHQDYTVAWICALRLEMAAAAAMLDERHPDLPARSNDDNSYILGRIYGHNVAIACLPAGIYGTTAATKVATQMLSTFTSIRFCLMVGIGGGVPSEENDIRLGDVVVSKPTRDSGGVIQYDHGKTVTGGRFERTGILNKPPPVLLTSVSRLQAEHALQPSKIPALILDAVARNPRTREKFAYCGEDQDLLFDSEYDHPDPKNTCKNCDKRRLVTRPARTSHDPIIHYGLIASGNQVMKHGRSRDNLARDLDILCFEMEAAGLMDNFPCLVVRGICDYADSHKTKQWQEYAAATAAAYSKELLSVVHASHVVDTLPAGSVTDVSYYRRAPPSMVNCPSSEIVLNTRKSRGYWIEFQIMITKRSIKDLVGNDSLAPRTGSSITQISRRGSLRRNFLVCGARERLGRARQ
;
A
#
# COMPACT_ATOMS: atom_id res chain seq x y z
N MET A 1 40.10 30.73 -14.12
CA MET A 1 38.74 30.59 -14.68
C MET A 1 37.95 29.75 -13.68
N LEU A 2 37.26 30.39 -12.74
CA LEU A 2 36.39 29.70 -11.78
C LEU A 2 35.14 29.29 -12.55
N MET A 3 34.93 27.99 -12.78
CA MET A 3 33.64 27.49 -13.22
C MET A 3 32.68 27.63 -12.05
N GLU A 4 31.81 28.64 -12.10
CA GLU A 4 30.59 28.68 -11.28
C GLU A 4 29.78 27.41 -11.61
N THR A 5 29.81 26.44 -10.71
CA THR A 5 28.82 25.36 -10.71
C THR A 5 27.47 26.00 -10.46
N ALA A 6 26.64 26.13 -11.51
CA ALA A 6 25.29 26.63 -11.39
C ALA A 6 24.57 25.88 -10.26
N THR A 7 24.20 26.59 -9.20
CA THR A 7 23.48 26.02 -8.06
C THR A 7 22.14 25.50 -8.57
N LYS A 8 21.96 24.18 -8.57
CA LYS A 8 20.70 23.57 -9.02
C LYS A 8 19.61 23.95 -8.01
N TYR A 9 18.66 24.77 -8.45
CA TYR A 9 17.51 25.16 -7.64
C TYR A 9 16.43 24.08 -7.73
N PHE A 10 15.97 23.59 -6.57
CA PHE A 10 14.89 22.61 -6.48
C PHE A 10 13.58 23.29 -6.06
N ARG A 11 12.47 22.75 -6.55
CA ARG A 11 11.09 23.14 -6.21
C ARG A 11 10.30 21.91 -5.81
N HIS A 12 9.19 22.12 -5.11
CA HIS A 12 8.30 21.05 -4.71
C HIS A 12 7.76 20.23 -5.90
N GLN A 13 7.59 20.84 -7.08
CA GLN A 13 7.14 20.15 -8.29
C GLN A 13 8.21 19.24 -8.91
N ASP A 14 9.47 19.35 -8.48
CA ASP A 14 10.53 18.54 -9.06
C ASP A 14 10.57 17.12 -8.45
N TYR A 15 9.77 16.83 -7.40
CA TYR A 15 9.72 15.53 -6.73
C TYR A 15 8.53 14.71 -7.21
N THR A 16 8.81 13.48 -7.65
CA THR A 16 7.83 12.59 -8.28
C THR A 16 7.59 11.29 -7.52
N VAL A 17 8.43 10.97 -6.54
CA VAL A 17 8.32 9.77 -5.71
C VAL A 17 8.19 10.17 -4.24
N ALA A 18 7.13 9.67 -3.60
CA ALA A 18 7.00 9.71 -2.15
C ALA A 18 7.64 8.49 -1.51
N TRP A 19 8.30 8.69 -0.37
CA TRP A 19 8.77 7.60 0.47
C TRP A 19 8.33 7.88 1.91
N ILE A 20 7.44 7.05 2.45
CA ILE A 20 6.91 7.21 3.80
C ILE A 20 7.46 6.12 4.71
N CYS A 21 7.95 6.54 5.87
CA CYS A 21 8.47 5.70 6.95
C CYS A 21 7.62 5.88 8.21
N ALA A 22 7.46 4.84 9.02
CA ALA A 22 6.80 4.91 10.32
C ALA A 22 7.76 5.30 11.46
N LEU A 23 9.02 4.92 11.36
CA LEU A 23 10.01 5.06 12.43
C LEU A 23 11.26 5.82 11.98
N ARG A 24 11.91 6.49 12.95
CA ARG A 24 13.17 7.23 12.71
C ARG A 24 14.29 6.39 12.11
N LEU A 25 14.37 5.10 12.48
CA LEU A 25 15.38 4.18 11.94
C LEU A 25 15.12 3.83 10.47
N GLU A 26 13.85 3.78 10.07
CA GLU A 26 13.44 3.53 8.70
C GLU A 26 13.73 4.76 7.84
N MET A 27 13.45 5.96 8.35
CA MET A 27 13.82 7.22 7.70
C MET A 27 15.35 7.36 7.56
N ALA A 28 16.11 6.91 8.56
CA ALA A 28 17.58 6.89 8.49
C ALA A 28 18.08 5.92 7.40
N ALA A 29 17.50 4.71 7.31
CA ALA A 29 17.79 3.76 6.25
C ALA A 29 17.43 4.30 4.85
N ALA A 30 16.26 4.92 4.71
CA ALA A 30 15.83 5.57 3.48
C ALA A 30 16.79 6.70 3.05
N ALA A 31 17.16 7.58 3.98
CA ALA A 31 18.10 8.66 3.72
C ALA A 31 19.50 8.13 3.34
N ALA A 32 19.93 7.02 3.92
CA ALA A 32 21.19 6.37 3.56
C ALA A 32 21.18 5.81 2.13
N MET A 33 20.01 5.57 1.54
CA MET A 33 19.87 5.08 0.16
C MET A 33 19.91 6.18 -0.91
N LEU A 34 19.81 7.46 -0.54
CA LEU A 34 19.95 8.56 -1.50
C LEU A 34 21.32 8.53 -2.18
N ASP A 35 21.35 8.72 -3.50
CA ASP A 35 22.58 8.96 -4.26
C ASP A 35 23.07 10.40 -4.05
N GLU A 36 22.12 11.33 -3.91
CA GLU A 36 22.36 12.75 -3.70
C GLU A 36 21.33 13.30 -2.71
N ARG A 37 21.79 14.05 -1.70
CA ARG A 37 20.90 14.78 -0.79
C ARG A 37 20.69 16.20 -1.34
N HIS A 38 19.43 16.61 -1.47
CA HIS A 38 19.08 17.96 -1.87
C HIS A 38 18.93 18.87 -0.63
N PRO A 39 19.05 20.20 -0.79
CA PRO A 39 18.72 21.15 0.26
C PRO A 39 17.24 21.09 0.65
N ASP A 40 16.94 21.47 1.90
CA ASP A 40 15.56 21.59 2.37
C ASP A 40 14.83 22.71 1.62
N LEU A 41 13.55 22.49 1.36
CA LEU A 41 12.67 23.48 0.75
C LEU A 41 11.90 24.26 1.83
N PRO A 42 11.47 25.51 1.55
CA PRO A 42 10.64 26.27 2.47
C PRO A 42 9.36 25.51 2.84
N ALA A 43 9.08 25.42 4.13
CA ALA A 43 7.87 24.76 4.64
C ALA A 43 6.60 25.42 4.09
N ARG A 44 5.55 24.61 3.89
CA ARG A 44 4.20 25.09 3.56
C ARG A 44 3.40 25.26 4.86
N SER A 45 2.60 26.31 4.94
CA SER A 45 1.85 26.66 6.16
C SER A 45 0.85 25.60 6.64
N ASN A 46 0.45 24.66 5.77
CA ASN A 46 -0.57 23.65 6.05
C ASN A 46 0.01 22.22 6.06
N ASP A 47 1.33 22.10 6.16
CA ASP A 47 2.06 20.84 6.16
C ASP A 47 2.97 20.77 7.38
N ASP A 48 2.65 19.86 8.30
CA ASP A 48 3.41 19.68 9.55
C ASP A 48 4.57 18.69 9.38
N ASN A 49 4.73 18.09 8.19
CA ASN A 49 5.74 17.09 7.96
C ASN A 49 7.14 17.70 7.87
N SER A 50 8.13 16.90 8.28
CA SER A 50 9.53 17.17 8.00
C SER A 50 10.01 16.23 6.90
N TYR A 51 10.69 16.79 5.90
CA TYR A 51 11.14 16.05 4.73
C TYR A 51 12.65 15.94 4.67
N ILE A 52 13.13 14.76 4.25
CA ILE A 52 14.46 14.63 3.65
C ILE A 52 14.27 14.52 2.14
N LEU A 53 14.99 15.36 1.41
CA LEU A 53 14.88 15.45 -0.04
C LEU A 53 16.15 14.96 -0.70
N GLY A 54 16.01 14.26 -1.82
CA GLY A 54 17.17 13.78 -2.57
C GLY A 54 16.83 13.11 -3.87
N ARG A 55 17.83 12.42 -4.41
CA ARG A 55 17.75 11.67 -5.66
C ARG A 55 18.15 10.21 -5.45
N ILE A 56 17.42 9.32 -6.09
CA ILE A 56 17.76 7.90 -6.26
C ILE A 56 17.66 7.59 -7.75
N TYR A 57 18.78 7.20 -8.36
CA TYR A 57 18.96 7.06 -9.79
C TYR A 57 18.48 8.32 -10.55
N GLY A 58 17.43 8.18 -11.36
CA GLY A 58 16.80 9.26 -12.12
C GLY A 58 15.61 9.92 -11.43
N HIS A 59 15.30 9.57 -10.17
CA HIS A 59 14.08 9.98 -9.48
C HIS A 59 14.38 10.91 -8.32
N ASN A 60 13.67 12.04 -8.27
CA ASN A 60 13.69 12.92 -7.10
C ASN A 60 12.65 12.41 -6.08
N VAL A 61 13.13 12.13 -4.87
CA VAL A 61 12.38 11.47 -3.80
C VAL A 61 12.16 12.42 -2.63
N ALA A 62 10.93 12.52 -2.16
CA ALA A 62 10.57 13.19 -0.91
C ALA A 62 10.31 12.14 0.17
N ILE A 63 11.17 12.11 1.19
CA ILE A 63 11.09 11.16 2.31
C ILE A 63 10.43 11.86 3.50
N ALA A 64 9.37 11.27 4.06
CA ALA A 64 8.79 11.71 5.33
C ALA A 64 8.71 10.55 6.32
N CYS A 65 8.70 10.90 7.61
CA CYS A 65 8.45 9.97 8.70
C CYS A 65 7.20 10.39 9.46
N LEU A 66 6.48 9.41 10.01
CA LEU A 66 5.43 9.66 10.97
C LEU A 66 5.98 10.42 12.20
N PRO A 67 5.16 11.25 12.87
CA PRO A 67 5.60 11.99 14.05
C PRO A 67 6.16 11.07 15.13
N ALA A 68 7.19 11.53 15.84
CA ALA A 68 7.86 10.74 16.86
C ALA A 68 6.88 10.22 17.93
N GLY A 69 6.84 8.90 18.11
CA GLY A 69 5.96 8.23 19.08
C GLY A 69 4.52 8.01 18.60
N ILE A 70 4.18 8.44 17.38
CA ILE A 70 2.86 8.23 16.77
C ILE A 70 3.01 7.25 15.61
N TYR A 71 2.17 6.22 15.59
CA TYR A 71 2.12 5.17 14.56
C TYR A 71 0.66 4.84 14.22
N GLY A 72 0.47 3.96 13.24
CA GLY A 72 -0.85 3.53 12.82
C GLY A 72 -1.37 4.23 11.57
N THR A 73 -2.46 3.68 11.04
CA THR A 73 -3.09 4.07 9.76
C THR A 73 -3.42 5.56 9.68
N THR A 74 -4.04 6.15 10.70
CA THR A 74 -4.43 7.58 10.72
C THR A 74 -3.24 8.53 10.57
N ALA A 75 -2.14 8.25 11.28
CA ALA A 75 -0.94 9.09 11.21
C ALA A 75 -0.29 9.00 9.82
N ALA A 76 -0.23 7.79 9.26
CA ALA A 76 0.24 7.58 7.89
C ALA A 76 -0.62 8.35 6.87
N THR A 77 -1.95 8.27 6.96
CA THR A 77 -2.86 9.02 6.09
C THR A 77 -2.64 10.53 6.19
N LYS A 78 -2.45 11.08 7.40
CA LYS A 78 -2.18 12.51 7.60
C LYS A 78 -0.90 12.95 6.89
N VAL A 79 0.21 12.26 7.17
CA VAL A 79 1.52 12.53 6.54
C VAL A 79 1.39 12.51 5.03
N ALA A 80 0.77 11.46 4.49
CA ALA A 80 0.64 11.25 3.07
C ALA A 80 -0.24 12.34 2.40
N THR A 81 -1.36 12.70 3.02
CA THR A 81 -2.27 13.74 2.50
C THR A 81 -1.57 15.10 2.43
N GLN A 82 -0.84 15.49 3.49
CA GLN A 82 -0.09 16.75 3.51
C GLN A 82 1.06 16.71 2.47
N MET A 83 1.76 15.58 2.33
CA MET A 83 2.80 15.40 1.33
C MET A 83 2.29 15.58 -0.10
N LEU A 84 1.13 15.03 -0.46
CA LEU A 84 0.55 15.22 -1.81
C LEU A 84 0.12 16.67 -2.06
N SER A 85 -0.35 17.36 -1.02
CA SER A 85 -0.69 18.78 -1.12
C SER A 85 0.55 19.64 -1.37
N THR A 86 1.68 19.29 -0.76
CA THR A 86 2.95 20.03 -0.89
C THR A 86 3.67 19.70 -2.19
N PHE A 87 3.84 18.42 -2.50
CA PHE A 87 4.56 17.89 -3.66
C PHE A 87 3.58 17.37 -4.71
N THR A 88 2.90 18.31 -5.37
CA THR A 88 1.84 18.05 -6.37
C THR A 88 2.24 17.19 -7.57
N SER A 89 3.54 16.95 -7.79
CA SER A 89 4.06 16.14 -8.90
C SER A 89 4.36 14.69 -8.53
N ILE A 90 4.14 14.29 -7.27
CA ILE A 90 4.23 12.89 -6.83
C ILE A 90 3.29 12.01 -7.65
N ARG A 91 3.80 10.87 -8.12
CA ARG A 91 3.10 9.91 -8.96
C ARG A 91 2.71 8.64 -8.21
N PHE A 92 3.54 8.22 -7.27
CA PHE A 92 3.30 7.08 -6.39
C PHE A 92 4.09 7.21 -5.09
N CYS A 93 3.75 6.38 -4.11
CA CYS A 93 4.48 6.25 -2.85
C CYS A 93 5.09 4.86 -2.67
N LEU A 94 6.21 4.82 -1.98
CA LEU A 94 6.74 3.62 -1.34
C LEU A 94 6.50 3.75 0.17
N MET A 95 5.69 2.87 0.75
CA MET A 95 5.59 2.73 2.20
C MET A 95 6.64 1.70 2.62
N VAL A 96 7.75 2.18 3.16
CA VAL A 96 8.92 1.34 3.45
C VAL A 96 9.22 1.38 4.93
N GLY A 97 9.37 0.20 5.52
CA GLY A 97 9.72 0.10 6.93
C GLY A 97 9.95 -1.33 7.36
N ILE A 98 9.79 -1.58 8.65
CA ILE A 98 9.90 -2.92 9.23
C ILE A 98 8.51 -3.54 9.41
N GLY A 99 8.47 -4.87 9.49
CA GLY A 99 7.28 -5.65 9.76
C GLY A 99 7.60 -6.96 10.49
N GLY A 100 6.56 -7.62 10.99
CA GLY A 100 6.65 -8.95 11.57
C GLY A 100 6.38 -10.02 10.52
N GLY A 101 7.32 -10.94 10.31
CA GLY A 101 7.23 -12.00 9.32
C GLY A 101 6.32 -13.14 9.76
N VAL A 102 5.81 -13.88 8.77
CA VAL A 102 4.96 -15.05 8.96
C VAL A 102 5.62 -16.26 8.27
N PRO A 103 6.51 -16.99 8.97
CA PRO A 103 7.14 -18.17 8.41
C PRO A 103 6.13 -19.29 8.18
N SER A 104 6.30 -20.04 7.09
CA SER A 104 5.50 -21.22 6.72
C SER A 104 6.41 -22.26 6.07
N GLU A 105 5.88 -23.45 5.78
CA GLU A 105 6.62 -24.47 5.02
C GLU A 105 6.91 -24.01 3.58
N GLU A 106 5.97 -23.27 2.99
CA GLU A 106 6.06 -22.72 1.63
C GLU A 106 6.94 -21.47 1.55
N ASN A 107 6.96 -20.67 2.63
CA ASN A 107 7.74 -19.45 2.72
C ASN A 107 8.58 -19.46 4.00
N ASP A 108 9.84 -19.91 3.88
CA ASP A 108 10.85 -19.80 4.94
C ASP A 108 11.27 -18.32 5.10
N ILE A 109 10.41 -17.50 5.69
CA ILE A 109 10.68 -16.09 6.00
C ILE A 109 11.61 -16.02 7.21
N ARG A 110 12.70 -15.26 7.07
CA ARG A 110 13.70 -15.06 8.13
C ARG A 110 13.88 -13.60 8.50
N LEU A 111 14.47 -13.36 9.67
CA LEU A 111 14.80 -12.01 10.10
C LEU A 111 15.84 -11.39 9.14
N GLY A 112 15.58 -10.16 8.72
CA GLY A 112 16.34 -9.46 7.68
C GLY A 112 15.81 -9.64 6.25
N ASP A 113 14.98 -10.65 5.98
CA ASP A 113 14.29 -10.79 4.69
C ASP A 113 13.38 -9.59 4.39
N VAL A 114 12.96 -9.48 3.13
CA VAL A 114 12.06 -8.42 2.66
C VAL A 114 10.76 -9.03 2.18
N VAL A 115 9.63 -8.51 2.63
CA VAL A 115 8.30 -8.82 2.09
C VAL A 115 7.77 -7.61 1.31
N VAL A 116 7.36 -7.85 0.06
CA VAL A 116 6.83 -6.84 -0.86
C VAL A 116 5.36 -7.14 -1.14
N SER A 117 4.49 -6.13 -0.98
CA SER A 117 3.07 -6.33 -1.23
C SER A 117 2.79 -6.66 -2.70
N LYS A 118 2.13 -7.79 -2.93
CA LYS A 118 1.78 -8.26 -4.28
C LYS A 118 0.29 -8.62 -4.35
N PRO A 119 -0.47 -8.06 -5.31
CA PRO A 119 -1.87 -8.43 -5.49
C PRO A 119 -2.05 -9.92 -5.78
N THR A 120 -3.12 -10.49 -5.24
CA THR A 120 -3.60 -11.85 -5.55
C THR A 120 -4.94 -11.76 -6.28
N ARG A 121 -5.59 -12.90 -6.54
CA ARG A 121 -6.91 -12.92 -7.21
C ARG A 121 -7.96 -12.10 -6.43
N ASP A 122 -7.91 -12.18 -5.10
CA ASP A 122 -8.98 -11.72 -4.21
C ASP A 122 -8.55 -10.54 -3.32
N SER A 123 -7.32 -10.01 -3.50
CA SER A 123 -6.77 -8.92 -2.67
C SER A 123 -5.77 -8.04 -3.43
N GLY A 124 -5.77 -6.74 -3.11
CA GLY A 124 -4.87 -5.73 -3.70
C GLY A 124 -3.40 -5.82 -3.28
N GLY A 125 -3.03 -6.76 -2.41
CA GLY A 125 -1.66 -6.92 -1.89
C GLY A 125 -1.50 -6.52 -0.43
N VAL A 126 -2.45 -5.74 0.10
CA VAL A 126 -2.56 -5.40 1.52
C VAL A 126 -3.97 -5.71 2.01
N ILE A 127 -4.06 -6.27 3.20
CA ILE A 127 -5.31 -6.61 3.87
C ILE A 127 -5.40 -5.83 5.17
N GLN A 128 -6.43 -5.00 5.34
CA GLN A 128 -6.74 -4.49 6.67
C GLN A 128 -7.41 -5.59 7.51
N TYR A 129 -6.62 -6.28 8.34
CA TYR A 129 -7.09 -7.51 9.01
C TYR A 129 -8.00 -7.24 10.21
N ASP A 130 -7.93 -6.04 10.78
CA ASP A 130 -8.72 -5.62 11.94
C ASP A 130 -9.94 -4.76 11.59
N HIS A 131 -10.24 -4.59 10.29
CA HIS A 131 -11.42 -3.87 9.82
C HIS A 131 -12.55 -4.78 9.39
N GLY A 132 -13.72 -4.60 10.00
CA GLY A 132 -14.82 -5.52 9.85
C GLY A 132 -15.97 -5.19 10.77
N LYS A 133 -16.95 -6.09 10.79
CA LYS A 133 -18.13 -6.02 11.64
C LYS A 133 -18.14 -7.21 12.59
N THR A 134 -18.59 -6.96 13.82
CA THR A 134 -18.92 -8.04 14.75
C THR A 134 -20.31 -8.54 14.42
N VAL A 135 -20.42 -9.83 14.09
CA VAL A 135 -21.71 -10.50 13.81
C VAL A 135 -22.19 -11.30 15.02
N THR A 136 -23.38 -11.91 14.91
CA THR A 136 -24.00 -12.70 15.97
C THR A 136 -23.03 -13.72 16.56
N GLY A 137 -22.99 -13.79 17.90
CA GLY A 137 -22.05 -14.64 18.64
C GLY A 137 -20.65 -14.06 18.82
N GLY A 138 -20.45 -12.76 18.56
CA GLY A 138 -19.17 -12.08 18.78
C GLY A 138 -18.11 -12.38 17.71
N ARG A 139 -18.46 -13.10 16.65
CA ARG A 139 -17.54 -13.42 15.54
C ARG A 139 -17.22 -12.17 14.75
N PHE A 140 -15.94 -11.96 14.47
CA PHE A 140 -15.49 -10.88 13.58
C PHE A 140 -15.59 -11.32 12.12
N GLU A 141 -16.22 -10.51 11.29
CA GLU A 141 -16.27 -10.69 9.83
C GLU A 141 -15.55 -9.51 9.18
N ARG A 142 -14.39 -9.78 8.58
CA ARG A 142 -13.60 -8.78 7.84
C ARG A 142 -14.41 -8.23 6.67
N THR A 143 -14.33 -6.93 6.44
CA THR A 143 -15.02 -6.25 5.33
C THR A 143 -14.08 -5.35 4.56
N GLY A 144 -14.35 -5.18 3.27
CA GLY A 144 -13.60 -4.28 2.39
C GLY A 144 -12.42 -4.97 1.70
N ILE A 145 -12.01 -4.36 0.60
CA ILE A 145 -10.84 -4.73 -0.19
C ILE A 145 -10.10 -3.43 -0.48
N LEU A 146 -8.81 -3.40 -0.15
CA LEU A 146 -7.98 -2.24 -0.41
C LEU A 146 -7.51 -2.23 -1.87
N ASN A 147 -7.28 -1.04 -2.42
CA ASN A 147 -6.69 -0.86 -3.74
C ASN A 147 -5.33 -1.56 -3.89
N LYS A 148 -4.95 -1.82 -5.15
CA LYS A 148 -3.66 -2.41 -5.50
C LYS A 148 -2.60 -1.35 -5.82
N PRO A 149 -1.29 -1.67 -5.70
CA PRO A 149 -0.22 -0.79 -6.15
C PRO A 149 -0.38 -0.37 -7.62
N PRO A 150 0.11 0.82 -8.00
CA PRO A 150 -0.01 1.33 -9.36
C PRO A 150 0.73 0.44 -10.37
N PRO A 151 0.26 0.35 -11.64
CA PRO A 151 0.85 -0.52 -12.67
C PRO A 151 2.35 -0.29 -12.90
N VAL A 152 2.84 0.95 -12.80
CA VAL A 152 4.27 1.27 -12.93
C VAL A 152 5.13 0.53 -11.90
N LEU A 153 4.63 0.35 -10.67
CA LEU A 153 5.32 -0.41 -9.62
C LEU A 153 5.16 -1.92 -9.84
N LEU A 154 3.97 -2.40 -10.19
CA LEU A 154 3.73 -3.84 -10.40
C LEU A 154 4.53 -4.42 -11.59
N THR A 155 4.67 -3.65 -12.66
CA THR A 155 5.50 -4.01 -13.81
C THR A 155 6.98 -4.01 -13.45
N SER A 156 7.43 -3.03 -12.66
CA SER A 156 8.80 -2.96 -12.15
C SER A 156 9.12 -4.10 -11.19
N VAL A 157 8.18 -4.48 -10.32
CA VAL A 157 8.29 -5.68 -9.47
C VAL A 157 8.44 -6.93 -10.34
N SER A 158 7.60 -7.11 -11.36
CA SER A 158 7.67 -8.28 -12.24
C SER A 158 9.02 -8.38 -12.97
N ARG A 159 9.54 -7.25 -13.44
CA ARG A 159 10.87 -7.16 -14.05
C ARG A 159 11.96 -7.53 -13.03
N LEU A 160 11.90 -6.99 -11.83
CA LEU A 160 12.90 -7.26 -10.80
C LEU A 160 12.89 -8.72 -10.34
N GLN A 161 11.70 -9.34 -10.23
CA GLN A 161 11.57 -10.78 -9.98
C GLN A 161 12.26 -11.62 -11.08
N ALA A 162 12.11 -11.23 -12.36
CA ALA A 162 12.77 -11.90 -13.46
C ALA A 162 14.29 -11.70 -13.45
N GLU A 163 14.78 -10.51 -13.09
CA GLU A 163 16.21 -10.25 -12.91
C GLU A 163 16.80 -11.08 -11.75
N HIS A 164 16.09 -11.18 -10.63
CA HIS A 164 16.50 -11.98 -9.46
C HIS A 164 16.51 -13.49 -9.70
N ALA A 165 15.74 -13.98 -10.67
CA ALA A 165 15.81 -15.37 -11.10
C ALA A 165 17.10 -15.70 -11.87
N LEU A 166 17.78 -14.68 -12.40
CA LEU A 166 19.00 -14.81 -13.20
C LEU A 166 20.26 -14.38 -12.44
N GLN A 167 20.14 -13.43 -11.51
CA GLN A 167 21.25 -12.83 -10.79
C GLN A 167 20.86 -12.55 -9.34
N PRO A 168 21.81 -12.57 -8.38
CA PRO A 168 21.55 -12.19 -6.99
C PRO A 168 21.00 -10.75 -6.89
N SER A 169 20.20 -10.48 -5.85
CA SER A 169 19.74 -9.13 -5.53
C SER A 169 20.91 -8.21 -5.21
N LYS A 170 20.76 -6.92 -5.52
CA LYS A 170 21.72 -5.87 -5.19
C LYS A 170 21.63 -5.39 -3.74
N ILE A 171 20.67 -5.89 -2.93
CA ILE A 171 20.48 -5.48 -1.53
C ILE A 171 21.79 -5.50 -0.73
N PRO A 172 22.59 -6.59 -0.71
CA PRO A 172 23.83 -6.62 0.06
C PRO A 172 24.83 -5.54 -0.39
N ALA A 173 25.00 -5.37 -1.70
CA ALA A 173 25.90 -4.35 -2.26
C ALA A 173 25.44 -2.93 -1.91
N LEU A 174 24.14 -2.65 -2.01
CA LEU A 174 23.57 -1.33 -1.68
C LEU A 174 23.73 -0.98 -0.19
N ILE A 175 23.60 -1.97 0.71
CA ILE A 175 23.86 -1.77 2.14
C ILE A 175 25.36 -1.48 2.37
N LEU A 176 26.26 -2.24 1.74
CA LEU A 176 27.70 -1.99 1.82
C LEU A 176 28.07 -0.59 1.33
N ASP A 177 27.51 -0.14 0.22
CA ASP A 177 27.71 1.21 -0.32
C ASP A 177 27.19 2.30 0.63
N ALA A 178 26.06 2.06 1.30
CA ALA A 178 25.52 2.98 2.30
C ALA A 178 26.45 3.08 3.54
N VAL A 179 27.00 1.95 3.99
CA VAL A 179 27.97 1.90 5.10
C VAL A 179 29.29 2.55 4.72
N ALA A 180 29.76 2.38 3.49
CA ALA A 180 30.98 3.00 3.00
C ALA A 180 30.88 4.53 2.95
N ARG A 181 29.73 5.07 2.49
CA ARG A 181 29.48 6.52 2.43
C ARG A 181 29.27 7.15 3.80
N ASN A 182 28.76 6.41 4.78
CA ASN A 182 28.57 6.90 6.14
C ASN A 182 28.95 5.82 7.17
N PRO A 183 30.21 5.79 7.64
CA PRO A 183 30.68 4.79 8.59
C PRO A 183 29.86 4.69 9.89
N ARG A 184 29.08 5.71 10.27
CA ARG A 184 28.19 5.67 11.45
C ARG A 184 27.03 4.67 11.32
N THR A 185 26.72 4.22 10.11
CA THR A 185 25.68 3.20 9.87
C THR A 185 26.21 1.78 9.96
N ARG A 186 27.54 1.57 10.06
CA ARG A 186 28.18 0.24 10.05
C ARG A 186 27.59 -0.71 11.09
N GLU A 187 27.51 -0.29 12.34
CA GLU A 187 26.98 -1.13 13.43
C GLU A 187 25.46 -1.32 13.31
N LYS A 188 24.74 -0.32 12.79
CA LYS A 188 23.28 -0.34 12.70
C LYS A 188 22.78 -1.24 11.57
N PHE A 189 23.47 -1.23 10.43
CA PHE A 189 23.09 -2.00 9.25
C PHE A 189 23.86 -3.31 9.14
N ALA A 190 24.55 -3.73 10.21
CA ALA A 190 25.19 -5.02 10.26
C ALA A 190 24.16 -6.14 10.36
N TYR A 191 24.37 -7.21 9.60
CA TYR A 191 23.63 -8.46 9.79
C TYR A 191 23.86 -8.96 11.22
N CYS A 192 22.77 -9.34 11.90
CA CYS A 192 22.81 -9.70 13.32
C CYS A 192 23.40 -11.10 13.58
N GLY A 193 23.57 -11.94 12.55
CA GLY A 193 24.04 -13.32 12.66
C GLY A 193 22.89 -14.33 12.60
N GLU A 194 23.15 -15.50 12.00
CA GLU A 194 22.14 -16.57 11.86
C GLU A 194 21.74 -17.15 13.23
N ASP A 195 22.66 -17.14 14.20
CA ASP A 195 22.41 -17.56 15.58
C ASP A 195 21.45 -16.62 16.35
N GLN A 196 21.23 -15.42 15.83
CA GLN A 196 20.27 -14.44 16.36
C GLN A 196 18.90 -14.52 15.67
N ASP A 197 18.74 -15.39 14.67
CA ASP A 197 17.48 -15.68 14.01
C ASP A 197 16.71 -16.79 14.74
N LEU A 198 16.01 -16.39 15.80
CA LEU A 198 15.32 -17.29 16.72
C LEU A 198 13.81 -17.34 16.41
N LEU A 199 13.38 -18.40 15.70
CA LEU A 199 11.97 -18.73 15.51
C LEU A 199 11.55 -19.79 16.52
N PHE A 200 10.62 -19.45 17.41
CA PHE A 200 9.99 -20.40 18.33
C PHE A 200 8.70 -20.97 17.72
N ASP A 201 8.32 -22.18 18.12
CA ASP A 201 7.01 -22.71 17.73
C ASP A 201 5.88 -21.83 18.26
N SER A 202 4.77 -21.76 17.53
CA SER A 202 3.72 -20.78 17.78
C SER A 202 2.91 -21.02 19.05
N GLU A 203 3.04 -22.20 19.67
CA GLU A 203 2.38 -22.53 20.94
C GLU A 203 3.17 -22.08 22.17
N TYR A 204 4.45 -21.77 22.00
CA TYR A 204 5.30 -21.26 23.06
C TYR A 204 5.11 -19.75 23.19
N ASP A 205 4.57 -19.31 24.32
CA ASP A 205 4.50 -17.89 24.65
C ASP A 205 5.75 -17.47 25.43
N HIS A 206 6.25 -16.27 25.14
CA HIS A 206 7.45 -15.73 25.77
C HIS A 206 7.22 -15.57 27.29
N PRO A 207 8.05 -16.19 28.15
CA PRO A 207 7.77 -16.27 29.58
C PRO A 207 8.02 -14.96 30.34
N ASP A 208 8.91 -14.10 29.83
CA ASP A 208 9.29 -12.84 30.48
C ASP A 208 8.69 -11.62 29.77
N PRO A 209 7.95 -10.73 30.46
CA PRO A 209 7.42 -9.50 29.87
C PRO A 209 8.51 -8.50 29.40
N LYS A 210 9.78 -8.68 29.77
CA LYS A 210 10.90 -7.81 29.36
C LYS A 210 11.39 -8.03 27.92
N ASN A 211 10.77 -8.94 27.15
CA ASN A 211 11.05 -9.18 25.71
C ASN A 211 12.53 -9.50 25.40
N THR A 212 13.20 -10.27 26.26
CA THR A 212 14.52 -10.83 25.97
C THR A 212 14.44 -12.35 25.87
N CYS A 213 14.79 -12.91 24.72
CA CYS A 213 14.76 -14.35 24.48
C CYS A 213 15.89 -15.14 25.18
N LYS A 214 16.64 -14.51 26.11
CA LYS A 214 17.78 -15.13 26.81
C LYS A 214 17.38 -16.32 27.68
N ASN A 215 16.19 -16.25 28.28
CA ASN A 215 15.65 -17.27 29.19
C ASN A 215 14.59 -18.15 28.52
N CYS A 216 14.40 -18.02 27.21
CA CYS A 216 13.46 -18.86 26.46
C CYS A 216 14.01 -20.28 26.32
N ASP A 217 13.11 -21.27 26.34
CA ASP A 217 13.49 -22.66 26.14
C ASP A 217 13.91 -22.89 24.69
N LYS A 218 15.22 -23.04 24.46
CA LYS A 218 15.79 -23.28 23.13
C LYS A 218 15.31 -24.59 22.49
N ARG A 219 14.74 -25.53 23.26
CA ARG A 219 14.13 -26.75 22.72
C ARG A 219 12.83 -26.49 21.94
N ARG A 220 12.23 -25.32 22.15
CA ARG A 220 11.04 -24.81 21.45
C ARG A 220 11.40 -24.06 20.16
N LEU A 221 12.67 -24.00 19.79
CA LEU A 221 13.10 -23.42 18.51
C LEU A 221 12.71 -24.35 17.36
N VAL A 222 12.13 -23.76 16.32
CA VAL A 222 11.81 -24.47 15.07
C VAL A 222 13.11 -24.79 14.35
N THR A 223 13.34 -26.07 14.09
CA THR A 223 14.51 -26.51 13.30
C THR A 223 14.26 -26.21 11.83
N ARG A 224 15.17 -25.44 11.22
CA ARG A 224 15.10 -25.05 9.80
C ARG A 224 16.41 -25.42 9.09
N PRO A 225 16.37 -25.82 7.80
CA PRO A 225 17.59 -26.07 7.03
C PRO A 225 18.50 -24.83 6.97
N ALA A 226 19.82 -25.02 6.95
CA ALA A 226 20.74 -23.91 6.71
C ALA A 226 20.52 -23.32 5.31
N ARG A 227 20.56 -21.99 5.18
CA ARG A 227 20.54 -21.34 3.86
C ARG A 227 21.93 -21.42 3.22
N THR A 228 21.96 -21.37 1.90
CA THR A 228 23.22 -21.35 1.12
C THR A 228 23.94 -20.01 1.17
N SER A 229 23.24 -18.93 1.54
CA SER A 229 23.76 -17.57 1.72
C SER A 229 23.05 -16.89 2.89
N HIS A 230 23.71 -15.88 3.46
CA HIS A 230 23.12 -14.96 4.45
C HIS A 230 22.45 -13.75 3.81
N ASP A 231 22.38 -13.69 2.48
CA ASP A 231 21.71 -12.60 1.77
C ASP A 231 20.20 -12.60 2.07
N PRO A 232 19.58 -11.42 2.21
CA PRO A 232 18.14 -11.31 2.39
C PRO A 232 17.37 -11.90 1.20
N ILE A 233 16.35 -12.72 1.50
CA ILE A 233 15.42 -13.22 0.48
C ILE A 233 14.25 -12.25 0.36
N ILE A 234 13.79 -12.02 -0.88
CA ILE A 234 12.61 -11.21 -1.17
C ILE A 234 11.40 -12.11 -1.39
N HIS A 235 10.38 -11.93 -0.56
CA HIS A 235 9.10 -12.62 -0.61
C HIS A 235 8.03 -11.67 -1.15
N TYR A 236 7.10 -12.21 -1.95
CA TYR A 236 6.08 -11.41 -2.62
C TYR A 236 4.69 -11.97 -2.34
N GLY A 237 3.87 -11.22 -1.61
CA GLY A 237 2.55 -11.71 -1.21
C GLY A 237 1.73 -10.69 -0.44
N LEU A 238 0.77 -11.18 0.34
CA LEU A 238 -0.16 -10.34 1.08
C LEU A 238 0.46 -9.85 2.38
N ILE A 239 0.26 -8.56 2.67
CA ILE A 239 0.66 -7.94 3.93
C ILE A 239 -0.60 -7.59 4.73
N ALA A 240 -0.66 -8.06 5.98
CA ALA A 240 -1.69 -7.70 6.94
C ALA A 240 -1.36 -6.37 7.62
N SER A 241 -2.26 -5.40 7.45
CA SER A 241 -2.19 -4.06 8.03
C SER A 241 -3.28 -3.87 9.09
N GLY A 242 -2.98 -3.17 10.18
CA GLY A 242 -3.99 -2.85 11.18
C GLY A 242 -3.48 -1.91 12.27
N ASN A 243 -4.36 -1.47 13.16
CA ASN A 243 -4.00 -0.60 14.29
C ASN A 243 -3.59 -1.40 15.54
N GLN A 244 -3.57 -2.73 15.47
CA GLN A 244 -3.15 -3.61 16.54
C GLN A 244 -1.75 -4.16 16.27
N VAL A 245 -0.91 -4.27 17.30
CA VAL A 245 0.37 -4.97 17.15
C VAL A 245 0.12 -6.47 17.30
N MET A 246 0.42 -7.27 16.28
CA MET A 246 0.39 -8.73 16.40
C MET A 246 1.58 -9.22 17.26
N LYS A 247 1.26 -9.86 18.39
CA LYS A 247 2.22 -10.36 19.40
C LYS A 247 1.87 -11.76 19.93
N HIS A 248 1.15 -12.57 19.16
CA HIS A 248 0.71 -13.89 19.60
C HIS A 248 0.79 -14.91 18.46
N GLY A 249 1.68 -15.90 18.60
CA GLY A 249 2.04 -16.84 17.54
C GLY A 249 0.84 -17.63 17.01
N ARG A 250 0.00 -18.18 17.88
CA ARG A 250 -1.23 -18.90 17.45
C ARG A 250 -2.19 -18.00 16.66
N SER A 251 -2.38 -16.75 17.09
CA SER A 251 -3.25 -15.81 16.37
C SER A 251 -2.68 -15.42 15.01
N ARG A 252 -1.36 -15.20 14.94
CA ARG A 252 -0.62 -14.97 13.70
C ARG A 252 -0.84 -16.12 12.73
N ASP A 253 -0.60 -17.36 13.14
CA ASP A 253 -0.70 -18.54 12.27
C ASP A 253 -2.13 -18.81 11.80
N ASN A 254 -3.14 -18.57 12.66
CA ASN A 254 -4.54 -18.70 12.27
C ASN A 254 -4.92 -17.67 11.20
N LEU A 255 -4.54 -16.40 11.37
CA LEU A 255 -4.76 -15.37 10.36
C LEU A 255 -3.96 -15.64 9.08
N ALA A 256 -2.74 -16.16 9.20
CA ALA A 256 -1.92 -16.56 8.07
C ALA A 256 -2.60 -17.63 7.22
N ARG A 257 -3.14 -18.68 7.85
CA ARG A 257 -3.87 -19.75 7.18
C ARG A 257 -5.14 -19.25 6.49
N ASP A 258 -5.85 -18.33 7.13
CA ASP A 258 -7.12 -17.80 6.63
C ASP A 258 -6.93 -16.79 5.49
N LEU A 259 -5.83 -16.04 5.49
CA LEU A 259 -5.63 -14.87 4.62
C LEU A 259 -4.44 -14.98 3.67
N ASP A 260 -3.61 -16.01 3.79
CA ASP A 260 -2.38 -16.21 3.01
C ASP A 260 -1.43 -15.00 3.10
N ILE A 261 -1.23 -14.50 4.33
CA ILE A 261 -0.40 -13.33 4.63
C ILE A 261 1.03 -13.72 5.00
N LEU A 262 1.99 -12.91 4.55
CA LEU A 262 3.43 -13.12 4.76
C LEU A 262 4.03 -12.19 5.83
N CYS A 263 3.34 -11.09 6.13
CA CYS A 263 3.84 -10.05 7.01
C CYS A 263 2.71 -9.30 7.72
N PHE A 264 2.96 -8.85 8.95
CA PHE A 264 2.15 -7.90 9.69
C PHE A 264 2.85 -6.54 9.80
N GLU A 265 2.12 -5.45 9.60
CA GLU A 265 2.55 -4.06 9.84
C GLU A 265 1.33 -3.18 10.20
N MET A 266 1.52 -1.87 10.43
CA MET A 266 0.51 -1.04 11.08
C MET A 266 0.06 0.23 10.34
N GLU A 267 0.57 0.50 9.15
CA GLU A 267 0.33 1.80 8.49
C GLU A 267 -0.39 1.70 7.15
N ALA A 268 -0.06 0.69 6.34
CA ALA A 268 -0.37 0.69 4.92
C ALA A 268 -1.87 0.75 4.59
N ALA A 269 -2.74 0.16 5.41
CA ALA A 269 -4.20 0.22 5.20
C ALA A 269 -4.73 1.66 5.15
N GLY A 270 -4.11 2.60 5.85
CA GLY A 270 -4.49 4.02 5.78
C GLY A 270 -4.09 4.70 4.47
N LEU A 271 -3.23 4.08 3.67
CA LEU A 271 -2.66 4.65 2.44
C LEU A 271 -3.29 4.07 1.18
N MET A 272 -3.47 2.74 1.11
CA MET A 272 -3.74 2.03 -0.15
C MET A 272 -4.87 2.64 -1.00
N ASP A 273 -5.98 3.06 -0.38
CA ASP A 273 -7.15 3.52 -1.13
C ASP A 273 -7.01 4.93 -1.71
N ASN A 274 -6.24 5.80 -1.05
CA ASN A 274 -6.15 7.22 -1.41
C ASN A 274 -4.76 7.60 -1.94
N PHE A 275 -3.78 6.72 -1.77
CA PHE A 275 -2.40 6.94 -2.16
C PHE A 275 -1.91 5.74 -2.94
N PRO A 276 -1.66 5.86 -4.26
CA PRO A 276 -1.08 4.78 -5.06
C PRO A 276 0.28 4.40 -4.49
N CYS A 277 0.35 3.28 -3.75
CA CYS A 277 1.56 2.90 -3.06
C CYS A 277 1.90 1.41 -3.17
N LEU A 278 3.19 1.10 -3.09
CA LEU A 278 3.72 -0.24 -2.86
C LEU A 278 4.26 -0.30 -1.44
N VAL A 279 4.04 -1.42 -0.76
CA VAL A 279 4.49 -1.63 0.61
C VAL A 279 5.68 -2.58 0.61
N VAL A 280 6.75 -2.18 1.28
CA VAL A 280 7.99 -2.96 1.42
C VAL A 280 8.35 -3.05 2.89
N ARG A 281 8.42 -4.26 3.42
CA ARG A 281 8.69 -4.52 4.84
C ARG A 281 9.91 -5.40 5.02
N GLY A 282 10.90 -4.89 5.71
CA GLY A 282 12.00 -5.69 6.22
C GLY A 282 11.55 -6.42 7.48
N ILE A 283 11.85 -7.70 7.58
CA ILE A 283 11.36 -8.55 8.66
C ILE A 283 12.25 -8.38 9.90
N CYS A 284 11.70 -7.80 10.97
CA CYS A 284 12.44 -7.53 12.22
C CYS A 284 12.03 -8.42 13.39
N ASP A 285 10.90 -9.13 13.27
CA ASP A 285 10.40 -10.08 14.26
C ASP A 285 9.43 -11.07 13.58
N TYR A 286 8.88 -12.02 14.33
CA TYR A 286 7.96 -13.03 13.82
C TYR A 286 6.50 -12.81 14.21
N ALA A 287 6.09 -11.58 14.51
CA ALA A 287 4.71 -11.25 14.88
C ALA A 287 4.15 -12.09 16.05
N ASP A 288 5.00 -12.49 16.99
CA ASP A 288 4.63 -13.29 18.16
C ASP A 288 5.05 -12.60 19.46
N SER A 289 5.09 -13.34 20.56
CA SER A 289 5.51 -12.81 21.86
C SER A 289 7.02 -12.63 22.00
N HIS A 290 7.83 -13.15 21.07
CA HIS A 290 9.30 -13.19 21.14
C HIS A 290 9.98 -12.00 20.44
N LYS A 291 9.23 -10.92 20.16
CA LYS A 291 9.72 -9.74 19.43
C LYS A 291 10.90 -9.10 20.16
N THR A 292 11.99 -8.87 19.43
CA THR A 292 13.16 -8.13 19.92
C THR A 292 13.44 -6.92 19.02
N LYS A 293 14.21 -5.95 19.52
CA LYS A 293 14.56 -4.74 18.74
C LYS A 293 15.86 -4.87 17.94
N GLN A 294 16.59 -5.96 18.12
CA GLN A 294 17.95 -6.15 17.58
C GLN A 294 17.97 -6.07 16.05
N TRP A 295 16.96 -6.62 15.39
CA TRP A 295 16.88 -6.71 13.95
C TRP A 295 16.31 -5.47 13.26
N GLN A 296 15.77 -4.49 13.99
CA GLN A 296 15.02 -3.38 13.39
C GLN A 296 15.86 -2.53 12.43
N GLU A 297 17.08 -2.18 12.81
CA GLU A 297 17.95 -1.34 11.99
C GLU A 297 18.43 -2.08 10.72
N TYR A 298 18.80 -3.36 10.84
CA TYR A 298 19.16 -4.19 9.68
C TYR A 298 17.97 -4.42 8.74
N ALA A 299 16.82 -4.80 9.27
CA ALA A 299 15.60 -5.01 8.50
C ALA A 299 15.14 -3.73 7.78
N ALA A 300 15.25 -2.57 8.43
CA ALA A 300 14.99 -1.29 7.77
C ALA A 300 15.96 -1.02 6.62
N ALA A 301 17.25 -1.38 6.78
CA ALA A 301 18.25 -1.25 5.73
C ALA A 301 17.97 -2.17 4.54
N THR A 302 17.54 -3.43 4.77
CA THR A 302 17.21 -4.36 3.68
C THR A 302 15.97 -3.91 2.90
N ALA A 303 14.93 -3.44 3.60
CA ALA A 303 13.74 -2.87 2.97
C ALA A 303 14.05 -1.61 2.15
N ALA A 304 14.88 -0.71 2.68
CA ALA A 304 15.30 0.49 1.99
C ALA A 304 16.18 0.18 0.77
N ALA A 305 17.11 -0.78 0.90
CA ALA A 305 17.95 -1.23 -0.19
C ALA A 305 17.12 -1.85 -1.33
N TYR A 306 16.13 -2.70 -1.00
CA TYR A 306 15.19 -3.21 -1.99
C TYR A 306 14.44 -2.09 -2.71
N SER A 307 13.96 -1.10 -1.95
CA SER A 307 13.22 0.05 -2.51
C SER A 307 14.09 0.89 -3.45
N LYS A 308 15.38 1.05 -3.14
CA LYS A 308 16.36 1.65 -4.05
C LYS A 308 16.56 0.79 -5.31
N GLU A 309 16.77 -0.51 -5.16
CA GLU A 309 16.92 -1.44 -6.28
C GLU A 309 15.69 -1.41 -7.21
N LEU A 310 14.48 -1.38 -6.66
CA LEU A 310 13.24 -1.22 -7.40
C LEU A 310 13.22 0.07 -8.22
N LEU A 311 13.62 1.20 -7.64
CA LEU A 311 13.69 2.47 -8.38
C LEU A 311 14.71 2.46 -9.51
N SER A 312 15.72 1.57 -9.47
CA SER A 312 16.68 1.39 -10.56
C SER A 312 16.06 0.84 -11.85
N VAL A 313 14.97 0.08 -11.71
CA VAL A 313 14.26 -0.54 -12.84
C VAL A 313 12.98 0.21 -13.23
N VAL A 314 12.52 1.15 -12.40
CA VAL A 314 11.44 2.09 -12.73
C VAL A 314 11.97 3.14 -13.72
N HIS A 315 11.49 3.10 -14.96
CA HIS A 315 11.94 4.04 -15.99
C HIS A 315 11.31 5.43 -15.78
N ALA A 316 12.13 6.49 -15.86
CA ALA A 316 11.68 7.86 -15.62
C ALA A 316 10.53 8.29 -16.55
N SER A 317 10.51 7.84 -17.81
CA SER A 317 9.39 8.14 -18.72
C SER A 317 8.06 7.55 -18.23
N HIS A 318 8.07 6.33 -17.69
CA HIS A 318 6.85 5.71 -17.15
C HIS A 318 6.33 6.46 -15.91
N VAL A 319 7.22 7.10 -15.16
CA VAL A 319 6.81 7.98 -14.04
C VAL A 319 6.11 9.23 -14.57
N VAL A 320 6.66 9.86 -15.62
CA VAL A 320 6.04 11.04 -16.25
C VAL A 320 4.64 10.72 -16.80
N ASP A 321 4.47 9.54 -17.41
CA ASP A 321 3.20 9.07 -17.97
C ASP A 321 2.18 8.65 -16.90
N THR A 322 2.62 8.37 -15.68
CA THR A 322 1.73 8.06 -14.55
C THR A 322 1.04 9.34 -14.09
N LEU A 323 -0.27 9.31 -13.85
CA LEU A 323 -1.00 10.48 -13.36
C LEU A 323 -0.49 10.92 -11.96
N PRO A 324 -0.54 12.22 -11.62
CA PRO A 324 -0.22 12.67 -10.26
C PRO A 324 -1.11 11.95 -9.24
N ALA A 325 -0.54 11.48 -8.14
CA ALA A 325 -1.25 10.73 -7.11
C ALA A 325 -2.44 11.53 -6.53
N GLY A 326 -2.30 12.85 -6.40
CA GLY A 326 -3.39 13.75 -5.96
C GLY A 326 -4.56 13.87 -6.94
N SER A 327 -4.46 13.36 -8.18
CA SER A 327 -5.55 13.37 -9.17
C SER A 327 -6.50 12.17 -9.06
N VAL A 328 -6.12 11.14 -8.30
CA VAL A 328 -6.92 9.91 -8.12
C VAL A 328 -8.22 10.18 -7.35
N THR A 329 -8.29 11.27 -6.60
CA THR A 329 -9.47 11.69 -5.82
C THR A 329 -10.44 12.60 -6.61
N ASP A 330 -10.10 13.00 -7.83
CA ASP A 330 -10.84 14.02 -8.58
C ASP A 330 -11.82 13.39 -9.59
N VAL A 331 -13.09 13.27 -9.18
CA VAL A 331 -14.21 12.70 -9.97
C VAL A 331 -14.38 13.41 -11.34
N SER A 332 -13.83 14.61 -11.49
CA SER A 332 -13.88 15.39 -12.73
C SER A 332 -13.04 14.82 -13.88
N TYR A 333 -12.06 13.92 -13.61
CA TYR A 333 -11.12 13.45 -14.63
C TYR A 333 -11.70 12.37 -15.57
N TYR A 334 -12.67 11.56 -15.12
CA TYR A 334 -13.37 10.60 -15.99
C TYR A 334 -14.14 11.26 -17.15
N ARG A 335 -14.32 12.59 -17.14
CA ARG A 335 -14.90 13.35 -18.27
C ARG A 335 -13.89 13.75 -19.36
N ARG A 336 -12.58 13.65 -19.14
CA ARG A 336 -11.56 14.19 -20.07
C ARG A 336 -10.57 13.16 -20.63
N ALA A 337 -10.70 11.88 -20.27
CA ALA A 337 -9.88 10.84 -20.91
C ALA A 337 -10.30 10.66 -22.38
N PRO A 338 -9.35 10.64 -23.34
CA PRO A 338 -9.67 10.32 -24.73
C PRO A 338 -10.25 8.89 -24.83
N PRO A 339 -11.18 8.62 -25.78
CA PRO A 339 -11.90 7.34 -25.86
C PRO A 339 -11.02 6.09 -26.05
N SER A 340 -9.72 6.25 -26.32
CA SER A 340 -8.77 5.17 -26.57
C SER A 340 -8.18 4.52 -25.31
N MET A 341 -8.37 5.08 -24.10
CA MET A 341 -7.79 4.53 -22.86
C MET A 341 -8.78 3.80 -21.94
N VAL A 342 -10.05 3.67 -22.31
CA VAL A 342 -11.05 2.99 -21.46
C VAL A 342 -11.34 1.58 -21.99
N ASN A 343 -10.45 0.64 -21.69
CA ASN A 343 -10.81 -0.79 -21.71
C ASN A 343 -11.31 -1.20 -20.32
N CYS A 344 -12.51 -0.72 -19.98
CA CYS A 344 -13.32 -1.24 -18.88
C CYS A 344 -14.53 -1.93 -19.51
N PRO A 345 -14.92 -3.16 -19.10
CA PRO A 345 -16.10 -3.81 -19.65
C PRO A 345 -17.32 -2.94 -19.35
N SER A 346 -17.88 -2.33 -20.40
CA SER A 346 -18.86 -1.25 -20.32
C SER A 346 -20.04 -1.65 -19.42
N SER A 347 -20.15 -1.05 -18.25
CA SER A 347 -21.40 -0.89 -17.50
C SER A 347 -21.92 0.52 -17.79
N GLU A 348 -23.04 0.63 -18.49
CA GLU A 348 -23.68 1.92 -18.75
C GLU A 348 -24.29 2.47 -17.46
N ILE A 349 -23.81 3.64 -17.04
CA ILE A 349 -24.46 4.46 -16.02
C ILE A 349 -25.47 5.35 -16.75
N VAL A 350 -26.76 5.03 -16.63
CA VAL A 350 -27.83 5.90 -17.15
C VAL A 350 -28.25 6.87 -16.06
N LEU A 351 -27.82 8.13 -16.18
CA LEU A 351 -28.31 9.23 -15.34
C LEU A 351 -29.60 9.76 -15.94
N ASN A 352 -30.73 9.55 -15.26
CA ASN A 352 -32.01 10.10 -15.67
C ASN A 352 -32.33 11.32 -14.80
N THR A 353 -32.18 12.52 -15.36
CA THR A 353 -32.55 13.76 -14.67
C THR A 353 -34.00 14.11 -15.00
N ARG A 354 -34.89 14.05 -14.00
CA ARG A 354 -36.28 14.50 -14.17
C ARG A 354 -36.45 15.87 -13.53
N LYS A 355 -36.74 16.88 -14.35
CA LYS A 355 -37.01 18.25 -13.89
C LYS A 355 -38.42 18.31 -13.31
N SER A 356 -38.57 18.47 -12.00
CA SER A 356 -39.83 18.89 -11.39
C SER A 356 -39.59 19.99 -10.35
N ARG A 357 -40.16 21.18 -10.63
CA ARG A 357 -40.39 22.30 -9.70
C ARG A 357 -39.27 22.58 -8.68
N GLY A 358 -38.10 22.98 -9.19
CA GLY A 358 -37.16 23.82 -8.42
C GLY A 358 -36.14 23.12 -7.53
N TYR A 359 -36.06 21.79 -7.51
CA TYR A 359 -35.01 21.05 -6.78
C TYR A 359 -34.33 20.01 -7.67
N TRP A 360 -33.02 19.84 -7.49
CA TRP A 360 -32.23 18.77 -8.10
C TRP A 360 -32.31 17.54 -7.21
N ILE A 361 -32.75 16.41 -7.77
CA ILE A 361 -32.65 15.11 -7.12
C ILE A 361 -31.85 14.21 -8.06
N GLU A 362 -30.66 13.80 -7.63
CA GLU A 362 -29.85 12.81 -8.33
C GLU A 362 -30.28 11.41 -7.91
N PHE A 363 -30.57 10.54 -8.88
CA PHE A 363 -30.74 9.12 -8.67
C PHE A 363 -29.61 8.38 -9.40
N GLN A 364 -28.80 7.63 -8.67
CA GLN A 364 -27.88 6.66 -9.25
C GLN A 364 -28.60 5.32 -9.38
N ILE A 365 -28.70 4.80 -10.61
CA ILE A 365 -29.17 3.44 -10.88
C ILE A 365 -28.01 2.69 -11.53
N MET A 366 -27.49 1.67 -10.84
CA MET A 366 -26.54 0.71 -11.42
C MET A 366 -27.31 -0.34 -12.21
N ILE A 367 -27.11 -0.40 -13.53
CA ILE A 367 -27.65 -1.47 -14.38
C ILE A 367 -26.47 -2.33 -14.85
N THR A 368 -26.48 -3.62 -14.48
CA THR A 368 -25.49 -4.59 -14.97
C THR A 368 -25.98 -5.23 -16.28
N LYS A 369 -25.05 -5.57 -17.19
CA LYS A 369 -25.31 -6.09 -18.55
C LYS A 369 -26.23 -7.32 -18.65
N ARG A 370 -26.61 -7.96 -17.54
CA ARG A 370 -27.60 -9.06 -17.54
C ARG A 370 -29.04 -8.59 -17.77
N SER A 371 -29.36 -7.30 -17.63
CA SER A 371 -30.75 -6.81 -17.74
C SER A 371 -31.18 -6.25 -19.11
N ILE A 372 -30.29 -6.09 -20.09
CA ILE A 372 -30.65 -5.45 -21.38
C ILE A 372 -31.29 -6.43 -22.37
N LYS A 373 -31.01 -7.74 -22.27
CA LYS A 373 -31.63 -8.74 -23.18
C LYS A 373 -33.13 -8.97 -22.93
N ASP A 374 -33.65 -8.59 -21.77
CA ASP A 374 -35.07 -8.75 -21.43
C ASP A 374 -35.90 -7.46 -21.69
N LEU A 375 -35.25 -6.38 -22.13
CA LEU A 375 -35.88 -5.06 -22.36
C LEU A 375 -36.06 -4.71 -23.85
N VAL A 376 -35.40 -5.43 -24.76
CA VAL A 376 -35.52 -5.22 -26.20
C VAL A 376 -35.98 -6.52 -26.84
N GLY A 377 -37.30 -6.66 -26.96
CA GLY A 377 -37.90 -7.66 -27.84
C GLY A 377 -37.48 -7.39 -29.28
N ASN A 378 -37.11 -8.47 -29.99
CA ASN A 378 -36.98 -8.50 -31.44
C ASN A 378 -38.20 -7.82 -32.09
N ASP A 379 -37.97 -6.82 -32.94
CA ASP A 379 -38.50 -6.84 -34.30
C ASP A 379 -37.86 -5.74 -35.16
N SER A 380 -37.52 -6.16 -36.37
CA SER A 380 -37.09 -5.39 -37.53
C SER A 380 -38.08 -4.29 -37.94
N LEU A 381 -37.58 -3.08 -38.27
CA LEU A 381 -37.96 -2.26 -39.45
C LEU A 381 -37.26 -0.88 -39.45
N ALA A 382 -36.99 -0.39 -40.66
CA ALA A 382 -36.21 0.80 -41.03
C ALA A 382 -36.93 2.15 -40.73
N PRO A 383 -36.27 3.32 -40.90
CA PRO A 383 -36.57 4.53 -40.13
C PRO A 383 -37.62 5.45 -40.77
N ARG A 384 -38.46 6.10 -39.96
CA ARG A 384 -39.15 7.35 -40.33
C ARG A 384 -39.31 8.31 -39.14
N THR A 385 -39.25 9.58 -39.52
CA THR A 385 -39.31 10.85 -38.80
C THR A 385 -40.59 11.09 -37.99
N GLY A 386 -40.47 11.86 -36.89
CA GLY A 386 -41.52 12.76 -36.41
C GLY A 386 -42.21 12.37 -35.09
N SER A 387 -41.98 13.20 -34.07
CA SER A 387 -42.97 13.73 -33.10
C SER A 387 -43.79 12.80 -32.18
N SER A 388 -43.87 13.25 -30.92
CA SER A 388 -44.94 13.05 -29.93
C SER A 388 -44.81 11.89 -28.94
N ILE A 389 -44.63 12.28 -27.68
CA ILE A 389 -44.69 11.47 -26.47
C ILE A 389 -46.17 11.20 -26.14
N THR A 390 -46.56 9.95 -25.91
CA THR A 390 -47.87 9.60 -25.37
C THR A 390 -47.73 8.69 -24.14
N GLN A 391 -48.45 9.05 -23.08
CA GLN A 391 -48.58 8.36 -21.80
C GLN A 391 -49.05 6.91 -21.98
N ILE A 392 -48.51 5.99 -21.17
CA ILE A 392 -49.20 4.71 -20.87
C ILE A 392 -49.30 4.53 -19.35
N SER A 393 -50.53 4.27 -18.95
CA SER A 393 -51.07 4.14 -17.60
C SER A 393 -50.84 2.77 -16.97
N ARG A 394 -50.93 2.75 -15.63
CA ARG A 394 -51.01 1.58 -14.74
C ARG A 394 -51.98 0.48 -15.21
N ARG A 395 -51.51 -0.77 -15.21
CA ARG A 395 -52.04 -1.95 -14.44
C ARG A 395 -51.53 -3.26 -15.08
N GLY A 396 -50.96 -4.16 -14.28
CA GLY A 396 -50.68 -5.53 -14.73
C GLY A 396 -49.58 -6.25 -13.95
N SER A 397 -49.96 -6.84 -12.82
CA SER A 397 -49.27 -7.87 -12.04
C SER A 397 -48.21 -8.71 -12.77
N LEU A 398 -46.95 -8.65 -12.30
CA LEU A 398 -46.07 -9.81 -12.24
C LEU A 398 -45.07 -9.64 -11.09
N ARG A 399 -45.23 -10.50 -10.07
CA ARG A 399 -44.30 -10.65 -8.94
C ARG A 399 -42.96 -11.15 -9.43
N ARG A 400 -41.89 -10.37 -9.28
CA ARG A 400 -40.52 -10.86 -9.05
C ARG A 400 -39.81 -9.94 -8.06
N ASN A 401 -39.38 -10.52 -6.94
CA ASN A 401 -38.67 -9.85 -5.87
C ASN A 401 -37.32 -9.34 -6.39
N PHE A 402 -37.12 -8.03 -6.41
CA PHE A 402 -35.79 -7.43 -6.45
C PHE A 402 -35.51 -6.78 -5.10
N LEU A 403 -34.35 -7.14 -4.54
CA LEU A 403 -33.81 -6.58 -3.31
C LEU A 403 -33.55 -5.08 -3.53
N VAL A 404 -34.40 -4.22 -2.96
CA VAL A 404 -34.09 -2.80 -2.80
C VAL A 404 -33.31 -2.67 -1.50
N CYS A 405 -32.00 -2.45 -1.59
CA CYS A 405 -31.22 -1.99 -0.44
C CYS A 405 -31.61 -0.53 -0.17
N GLY A 406 -32.42 -0.32 0.87
CA GLY A 406 -33.05 0.96 1.18
C GLY A 406 -32.09 2.03 1.68
N ALA A 407 -32.37 3.29 1.31
CA ALA A 407 -31.89 4.47 2.01
C ALA A 407 -33.00 4.95 2.97
N ARG A 408 -32.68 5.09 4.26
CA ARG A 408 -33.57 5.68 5.28
C ARG A 408 -33.55 7.21 5.18
N GLU A 409 -34.71 7.82 5.04
CA GLU A 409 -34.91 9.26 5.23
C GLU A 409 -34.80 9.65 6.72
N ARG A 410 -33.99 10.67 7.04
CA ARG A 410 -34.15 11.47 8.27
C ARG A 410 -34.59 12.88 7.86
N LEU A 411 -35.89 13.15 7.98
CA LEU A 411 -36.46 14.50 7.88
C LEU A 411 -36.35 15.19 9.24
N GLY A 412 -35.42 16.13 9.39
CA GLY A 412 -35.42 17.10 10.48
C GLY A 412 -36.22 18.35 10.08
N ARG A 413 -37.30 18.65 10.79
CA ARG A 413 -38.10 19.87 10.60
C ARG A 413 -37.35 21.09 11.17
N ALA A 414 -37.13 22.12 10.35
CA ALA A 414 -36.96 23.48 10.86
C ALA A 414 -38.37 24.09 11.06
N ARG A 415 -38.68 24.55 12.28
CA ARG A 415 -39.81 25.46 12.54
C ARG A 415 -39.30 26.89 12.38
N GLN A 416 -40.20 27.74 11.86
CA GLN A 416 -40.11 29.21 11.88
C GLN A 416 -39.94 29.74 13.29
#